data_AF-A0A192A875-F1
#
_entry.id   AF-A0A192A875-F1
#
_cell.length_a   1.000
_cell.length_b   1.000
_cell.length_c   1.000
_cell.angle_alpha   90.00
_cell.angle_beta   90.00
_cell.angle_gamma   90.00
#
_symmetry.space_group_name_H-M   'P 1'
#
loop_
_entity.id
_entity.type
_entity.pdbx_description
1 polymer ?
#
loop_
_entity_poly.entity_id
_entity_poly.type
_entity_poly.pdbx_seq_one_letter_code
_entity_poly.pdbx_strand_id
1 'polypeptide(L)'
;MESEDIAYLQQQRQELIEEAKSQKQTAFFLAQLRGETPVYLLNGEEVSKEAFILHSGMEQMLPDASTVRCSKCGRIESPARWRQVCSFAVPGGGMCDGIFH
;
A
#
# COMPACT_ATOMS: atom_id res chain seq x y z
N MET A 1 -33.40 12.65 12.20
CA MET A 1 -32.95 11.37 12.76
C MET A 1 -31.88 10.75 11.86
N GLU A 2 -32.14 10.42 10.59
CA GLU A 2 -31.13 9.81 9.71
C GLU A 2 -29.82 10.61 9.53
N SER A 3 -29.89 11.95 9.57
CA SER A 3 -28.73 12.83 9.43
C SER A 3 -27.78 12.81 10.64
N GLU A 4 -28.31 12.60 11.85
CA GLU A 4 -27.52 12.58 13.09
C GLU A 4 -26.76 11.27 13.21
N ASP A 5 -27.38 10.16 12.80
CA ASP A 5 -26.75 8.83 12.78
C ASP A 5 -25.58 8.78 11.78
N ILE A 6 -25.74 9.39 10.59
CA ILE A 6 -24.66 9.47 9.59
C ILE A 6 -23.49 10.30 10.10
N ALA A 7 -23.76 11.48 10.67
CA ALA A 7 -22.72 12.36 11.21
C ALA A 7 -21.94 11.67 12.34
N TYR A 8 -22.64 10.95 13.22
CA TYR A 8 -22.03 10.19 14.30
C TYR A 8 -21.10 9.08 13.78
N LEU A 9 -21.52 8.30 12.79
CA LEU A 9 -20.69 7.26 12.18
C LEU A 9 -19.43 7.82 11.51
N GLN A 10 -19.56 8.95 10.80
CA GLN A 10 -18.42 9.63 10.18
C GLN A 10 -17.43 10.13 11.23
N GLN A 11 -17.93 10.72 12.31
CA GLN A 11 -17.10 11.18 13.42
C GLN A 11 -16.36 10.00 14.08
N GLN A 12 -17.07 8.92 14.41
CA GLN A 12 -16.48 7.75 15.04
C GLN A 12 -15.38 7.12 14.16
N ARG A 13 -15.62 7.04 12.84
CA ARG A 13 -14.60 6.56 11.89
C ARG A 13 -13.37 7.46 11.89
N GLN A 14 -13.56 8.78 11.90
CA GLN A 14 -12.44 9.73 11.92
C GLN A 14 -11.63 9.62 13.21
N GLU A 15 -12.28 9.46 14.36
CA GLU A 15 -11.62 9.28 15.65
C GLU A 15 -10.73 8.03 15.66
N LEU A 16 -11.22 6.90 15.13
CA LEU A 16 -10.43 5.67 15.01
C LEU A 16 -9.23 5.83 14.05
N ILE A 17 -9.39 6.59 12.96
CA ILE A 17 -8.30 6.88 12.03
C ILE A 17 -7.22 7.72 12.74
N GLU A 18 -7.60 8.79 13.43
CA GLU A 18 -6.66 9.66 14.13
C GLU A 18 -5.97 8.93 15.29
N GLU A 19 -6.70 8.06 16.00
CA GLU A 19 -6.11 7.18 17.01
C GLU A 19 -5.04 6.27 16.39
N ALA A 20 -5.37 5.57 15.30
CA ALA A 20 -4.44 4.68 14.61
C ALA A 20 -3.20 5.43 14.08
N LYS A 21 -3.37 6.66 13.57
CA LYS A 21 -2.27 7.56 13.18
C LYS A 21 -1.37 7.87 14.38
N SER A 22 -1.96 8.30 15.50
CA SER A 22 -1.21 8.68 16.71
C SER A 22 -0.44 7.51 17.35
N GLN A 23 -1.02 6.31 17.31
CA GLN A 23 -0.44 5.09 17.87
C GLN A 23 0.50 4.37 16.89
N LYS A 24 0.75 4.95 15.71
CA LYS A 24 1.59 4.37 14.66
C LYS A 24 1.17 2.95 14.26
N GLN A 25 -0.13 2.71 14.15
CA GLN A 25 -0.66 1.41 13.80
C GLN A 25 -0.66 1.18 12.28
N THR A 26 -0.57 -0.09 11.88
CA THR A 26 -0.86 -0.53 10.51
C THR A 26 -2.32 -0.98 10.46
N ALA A 27 -3.15 -0.26 9.70
CA ALA A 27 -4.61 -0.46 9.69
C ALA A 27 -5.22 -0.03 8.35
N PHE A 28 -6.44 -0.48 8.07
CA PHE A 28 -7.22 -0.02 6.92
C PHE A 28 -8.67 0.25 7.33
N PHE A 29 -9.24 1.30 6.76
CA PHE A 29 -10.60 1.76 7.04
C PHE A 29 -11.36 1.87 5.72
N LEU A 30 -12.22 0.89 5.44
CA LEU A 30 -13.05 0.90 4.25
C LEU A 30 -14.09 2.03 4.30
N ALA A 31 -14.56 2.46 3.14
CA ALA A 31 -15.69 3.37 3.03
C ALA A 31 -16.95 2.68 3.56
N GLN A 32 -17.64 3.31 4.51
CA GLN A 32 -18.89 2.80 5.06
C GLN A 32 -20.10 3.46 4.38
N LEU A 33 -19.91 4.69 3.90
CA LEU A 33 -20.95 5.49 3.25
C LEU A 33 -20.54 5.90 1.83
N ARG A 34 -21.53 6.23 0.99
CA ARG A 34 -21.27 6.77 -0.35
C ARG A 34 -20.50 8.09 -0.25
N GLY A 35 -19.40 8.19 -1.01
CA GLY A 35 -18.55 9.39 -1.07
C GLY A 35 -17.35 9.35 -0.13
N GLU A 36 -17.26 8.37 0.76
CA GLU A 36 -16.06 8.16 1.56
C GLU A 36 -14.98 7.44 0.75
N THR A 37 -13.73 7.86 0.93
CA THR A 37 -12.57 7.15 0.42
C THR A 37 -12.03 6.20 1.49
N PRO A 38 -11.61 4.98 1.10
CA PRO A 38 -10.89 4.11 2.01
C PRO A 38 -9.57 4.76 2.44
N VAL A 39 -9.17 4.54 3.68
CA VAL A 39 -7.90 5.03 4.25
C VAL A 39 -7.02 3.83 4.57
N TYR A 40 -5.76 3.88 4.17
CA TYR A 40 -4.76 2.85 4.43
C TYR A 40 -3.61 3.47 5.21
N LEU A 41 -3.26 2.87 6.35
CA LEU A 41 -2.20 3.34 7.23
C LEU A 41 -1.08 2.31 7.33
N LEU A 42 0.17 2.73 7.14
CA LEU A 42 1.36 1.97 7.49
C LEU A 42 2.10 2.72 8.59
N ASN A 43 2.25 2.11 9.77
CA ASN A 43 2.88 2.75 10.94
C ASN A 43 2.31 4.15 11.26
N GLY A 44 0.99 4.33 11.08
CA GLY A 44 0.28 5.59 11.29
C GLY A 44 0.40 6.62 10.16
N GLU A 45 1.14 6.33 9.08
CA GLU A 45 1.20 7.20 7.90
C GLU A 45 0.18 6.75 6.86
N GLU A 46 -0.55 7.71 6.29
CA GLU A 46 -1.49 7.45 5.22
C GLU A 46 -0.76 7.17 3.91
N VAL A 47 -1.07 6.04 3.29
CA VAL A 47 -0.42 5.55 2.07
C VAL A 47 -1.46 5.15 1.03
N SER A 48 -1.02 4.96 -0.22
CA SER A 48 -1.90 4.38 -1.23
C SER A 48 -2.25 2.93 -0.90
N LYS A 49 -3.35 2.44 -1.49
CA LYS A 49 -3.73 1.02 -1.41
C LYS A 49 -2.58 0.12 -1.87
N GLU A 50 -1.90 0.51 -2.94
CA GLU A 50 -0.82 -0.28 -3.52
C GLU A 50 0.38 -0.37 -2.57
N ALA A 51 0.80 0.75 -1.99
CA ALA A 51 1.87 0.78 -1.01
C ALA A 51 1.51 -0.05 0.23
N PHE A 52 0.27 0.06 0.73
CA PHE A 52 -0.22 -0.75 1.83
C PHE A 52 -0.13 -2.25 1.53
N ILE A 53 -0.57 -2.68 0.34
CA ILE A 53 -0.53 -4.08 -0.09
C ILE A 53 0.92 -4.59 -0.17
N LEU A 54 1.81 -3.83 -0.82
CA LEU A 54 3.22 -4.19 -0.98
C LEU A 54 3.97 -4.29 0.36
N HIS A 55 3.64 -3.46 1.33
CA HIS A 55 4.31 -3.48 2.63
C HIS A 55 3.69 -4.47 3.63
N SER A 56 2.53 -5.03 3.30
CA SER A 56 1.82 -6.00 4.14
C SER A 56 2.04 -7.46 3.72
N GLY A 57 2.90 -7.73 2.72
CA GLY A 57 3.14 -9.09 2.23
C GLY A 57 1.95 -9.68 1.46
N MET A 58 1.14 -8.81 0.85
CA MET A 58 -0.07 -9.17 0.13
C MET A 58 0.06 -8.87 -1.37
N GLU A 59 1.27 -8.86 -1.92
CA GLU A 59 1.58 -8.42 -3.28
C GLU A 59 0.73 -9.13 -4.35
N GLN A 60 0.31 -10.37 -4.09
CA GLN A 60 -0.61 -11.15 -4.92
C GLN A 60 -2.02 -10.54 -5.08
N MET A 61 -2.39 -9.56 -4.24
CA MET A 61 -3.65 -8.83 -4.33
C MET A 61 -3.58 -7.64 -5.30
N LEU A 62 -2.38 -7.27 -5.76
CA LEU A 62 -2.24 -6.25 -6.79
C LEU A 62 -2.68 -6.79 -8.15
N PRO A 63 -3.36 -5.97 -8.96
CA PRO A 63 -3.71 -6.36 -10.32
C PRO A 63 -2.43 -6.60 -11.15
N ASP A 64 -2.52 -7.45 -12.16
CA ASP A 64 -1.40 -7.78 -13.05
C ASP A 64 -0.82 -6.55 -13.79
N ALA A 65 -1.60 -5.47 -13.90
CA ALA A 65 -1.16 -4.19 -14.47
C ALA A 65 -0.23 -3.39 -13.52
N SER A 66 -0.25 -3.68 -12.21
CA SER A 66 0.72 -3.12 -11.27
C SER A 66 2.10 -3.71 -11.54
N THR A 67 3.15 -2.90 -11.37
CA THR A 67 4.52 -3.34 -11.63
C THR A 67 5.47 -2.81 -10.59
N VAL A 68 6.58 -3.52 -10.42
CA VAL A 68 7.72 -3.12 -9.58
C VAL A 68 8.95 -2.96 -10.47
N ARG A 69 9.83 -2.03 -10.11
CA ARG A 69 11.02 -1.64 -10.86
C ARG A 69 12.29 -1.92 -10.06
N CYS A 70 13.28 -2.54 -10.71
CA CYS A 70 14.59 -2.73 -10.12
C CYS A 70 15.30 -1.37 -9.93
N SER A 71 15.81 -1.12 -8.72
CA SER A 71 16.51 0.12 -8.35
C SER A 71 17.80 0.38 -9.12
N LYS A 72 18.42 -0.65 -9.71
CA LYS A 72 19.70 -0.52 -10.43
C LYS A 72 19.55 -0.53 -11.95
N CYS A 73 18.86 -1.54 -12.50
CA CYS A 73 18.76 -1.71 -13.96
C CYS A 73 17.45 -1.19 -14.56
N GLY A 74 16.51 -0.70 -13.74
CA GLY A 74 15.23 -0.16 -14.20
C GLY A 74 14.27 -1.19 -14.80
N ARG A 75 14.62 -2.49 -14.76
CA ARG A 75 13.76 -3.57 -15.25
C ARG A 75 12.44 -3.57 -14.48
N ILE A 76 11.36 -3.81 -15.21
CA ILE A 76 9.99 -3.85 -14.69
C ILE A 76 9.55 -5.32 -14.60
N GLU A 77 8.98 -5.70 -13.47
CA GLU A 77 8.49 -7.06 -13.18
C GLU A 77 7.15 -7.03 -12.44
N SER A 78 6.55 -8.21 -12.23
CA SER A 78 5.32 -8.34 -11.47
C SER A 78 5.51 -8.04 -9.97
N PRO A 79 4.45 -7.62 -9.24
CA PRO A 79 4.54 -7.31 -7.82
C PRO A 79 5.04 -8.46 -6.94
N ALA A 80 4.92 -9.71 -7.39
CA ALA A 80 5.49 -10.88 -6.71
C ALA A 80 7.01 -10.79 -6.54
N ARG A 81 7.70 -9.95 -7.32
CA ARG A 81 9.14 -9.70 -7.21
C ARG A 81 9.49 -8.58 -6.23
N TRP A 82 8.52 -7.92 -5.60
CA TRP A 82 8.75 -6.87 -4.61
C TRP A 82 9.78 -7.26 -3.56
N ARG A 83 10.73 -6.37 -3.29
CA ARG A 83 11.87 -6.56 -2.38
C ARG A 83 12.77 -7.78 -2.67
N GLN A 84 12.57 -8.48 -3.77
CA GLN A 84 13.46 -9.56 -4.21
C GLN A 84 14.64 -8.99 -5.00
N VAL A 85 15.76 -9.71 -4.96
CA VAL A 85 16.95 -9.39 -5.76
C VAL A 85 16.65 -9.61 -7.25
N CYS A 86 17.11 -8.68 -8.08
CA CYS A 86 16.86 -8.65 -9.50
C CYS A 86 17.38 -9.92 -10.20
N SER A 87 18.65 -10.25 -10.00
CA SER A 87 19.34 -11.45 -10.52
C SER A 87 19.24 -11.63 -12.04
N PHE A 88 18.97 -10.56 -12.78
CA PHE A 88 18.97 -10.57 -14.25
C PHE A 88 20.34 -10.13 -14.79
N ALA A 89 20.75 -10.71 -15.92
CA ALA A 89 21.99 -10.32 -16.59
C ALA A 89 21.93 -8.85 -17.06
N VAL A 90 23.04 -8.12 -16.92
CA VAL A 90 23.18 -6.72 -17.37
C VAL A 90 24.16 -6.57 -18.54
N PRO A 91 23.96 -5.57 -19.42
CA PRO A 91 24.92 -5.27 -20.49
C PRO A 91 26.26 -4.84 -19.87
N GLY A 92 27.30 -5.66 -20.03
CA GLY A 92 28.60 -5.48 -19.37
C GLY A 92 29.11 -6.72 -18.62
N GLY A 93 28.26 -7.75 -18.50
CA GLY A 93 28.58 -8.99 -17.79
C GLY A 93 28.22 -8.93 -16.30
N GLY A 94 27.87 -10.08 -15.73
CA GLY A 94 27.42 -10.20 -14.34
C GLY A 94 25.90 -10.14 -14.16
N MET A 95 25.47 -10.30 -12.91
CA MET A 95 24.07 -10.33 -12.49
C MET A 95 23.72 -9.02 -11.78
N CYS A 96 22.56 -8.45 -12.09
CA CYS A 96 22.03 -7.30 -11.37
C CYS A 96 21.69 -7.69 -9.94
N ASP A 97 22.28 -7.01 -8.98
CA ASP A 97 22.05 -7.16 -7.54
C ASP A 97 21.12 -6.07 -6.99
N GLY A 98 20.39 -5.37 -7.87
CA GLY A 98 19.37 -4.41 -7.47
C GLY A 98 18.15 -5.08 -6.83
N ILE A 99 17.32 -4.30 -6.15
CA ILE A 99 16.09 -4.78 -5.50
C ILE A 99 14.90 -4.17 -6.23
N PHE A 100 13.81 -4.92 -6.37
CA PHE A 100 12.57 -4.41 -6.94
C PHE A 100 11.77 -3.58 -5.92
N HIS A 101 11.37 -2.38 -6.34
CA HIS A 101 10.56 -1.40 -5.61
C HIS A 101 9.43 -0.82 -6.48
#